data_AF-A0A9E6V733-F1
#
_entry.id   AF-A0A9E6V733-F1
#
_cell.length_a   1.000
_cell.length_b   1.000
_cell.length_c   1.000
_cell.angle_alpha   90.00
_cell.angle_beta   90.00
_cell.angle_gamma   90.00
#
_symmetry.space_group_name_H-M   'P 1'
#
loop_
_entity.id
_entity.type
_entity.pdbx_description
1 polymer ?
#
loop_
_entity_poly.entity_id
_entity_poly.type
_entity_poly.pdbx_seq_one_letter_code
_entity_poly.pdbx_strand_id
1 'polypeptide(L)'
;MLAKDGVDAMIYLAPLSVPDAVKNETGLLATQGIEFVHIPKPFGAPTEAHFEQVSAAVSRLKNKRVLTDGQVNILASTIVFLYRVLRRN
;
A
#
# COMPACT_ATOMS: atom_id res chain seq x y z
N MET A 1 1.03 -13.51 -9.88
CA MET A 1 -0.44 -13.64 -9.82
C MET A 1 -1.06 -12.27 -9.93
N LEU A 2 -0.69 -11.32 -9.05
CA LEU A 2 -1.16 -9.93 -9.05
C LEU A 2 -1.10 -9.20 -10.41
N ALA A 3 0.01 -9.29 -11.14
CA ALA A 3 0.10 -8.64 -12.46
C ALA A 3 -0.87 -9.24 -13.49
N LYS A 4 -1.13 -10.56 -13.40
CA LYS A 4 -2.14 -11.22 -14.25
C LYS A 4 -3.56 -10.77 -13.91
N ASP A 5 -3.79 -10.39 -12.66
CA ASP A 5 -5.05 -9.82 -12.18
C ASP A 5 -5.15 -8.30 -12.45
N GLY A 6 -4.12 -7.73 -13.11
CA GLY A 6 -4.08 -6.34 -13.53
C GLY A 6 -3.68 -5.36 -12.42
N VAL A 7 -2.94 -5.78 -11.41
CA VAL A 7 -2.31 -4.86 -10.44
C VAL A 7 -1.06 -4.25 -11.07
N ASP A 8 -1.01 -2.91 -11.10
CA ASP A 8 0.11 -2.15 -11.68
C ASP A 8 1.06 -1.59 -10.61
N ALA A 9 0.55 -1.39 -9.39
CA ALA A 9 1.31 -0.88 -8.26
C ALA A 9 0.78 -1.42 -6.93
N MET A 10 1.67 -1.57 -5.96
CA MET A 10 1.36 -1.99 -4.61
C MET A 10 1.86 -0.97 -3.60
N ILE A 11 0.99 -0.54 -2.69
CA ILE A 11 1.34 0.26 -1.51
C ILE A 11 1.30 -0.65 -0.29
N TYR A 12 2.45 -0.89 0.34
CA TYR A 12 2.55 -1.77 1.50
C TYR A 12 2.80 -0.98 2.79
N LEU A 13 1.99 -1.25 3.82
CA LEU A 13 1.91 -0.40 5.02
C LEU A 13 2.57 -1.00 6.27
N ALA A 14 2.84 -2.30 6.29
CA ALA A 14 3.47 -2.94 7.44
C ALA A 14 5.00 -2.80 7.39
N PRO A 15 5.68 -2.78 8.54
CA PRO A 15 7.14 -2.93 8.58
C PRO A 15 7.56 -4.25 7.91
N LEU A 16 8.66 -4.26 7.16
CA LEU A 16 9.20 -5.50 6.57
C LEU A 16 9.85 -6.43 7.62
N SER A 17 9.96 -5.97 8.87
CA SER A 17 10.49 -6.74 10.00
C SER A 17 9.45 -7.62 10.69
N VAL A 18 8.18 -7.58 10.27
CA VAL A 18 7.16 -8.49 10.83
C VAL A 18 7.52 -9.95 10.50
N PRO A 19 7.24 -10.92 11.41
CA PRO A 19 7.71 -12.30 11.25
C PRO A 19 7.24 -13.00 9.97
N ASP A 20 6.09 -12.57 9.46
CA ASP A 20 5.39 -13.09 8.28
C ASP A 20 5.63 -12.26 7.01
N ALA A 21 6.56 -11.29 7.04
CA ALA A 21 6.92 -10.51 5.87
C ALA A 21 7.44 -11.42 4.75
N VAL A 22 6.96 -11.21 3.53
CA VAL A 22 7.41 -11.96 2.36
C VAL A 22 8.86 -11.58 2.05
N LYS A 23 9.74 -12.59 2.02
CA LYS A 23 11.16 -12.38 1.69
C LYS A 23 11.29 -11.88 0.25
N ASN A 24 12.05 -10.80 0.08
CA ASN A 24 12.30 -10.16 -1.22
C ASN A 24 11.02 -9.81 -2.01
N GLU A 25 9.96 -9.41 -1.31
CA GLU A 25 8.69 -9.00 -1.92
C GLU A 25 8.89 -7.94 -3.02
N THR A 26 9.72 -6.92 -2.75
CA THR A 26 10.10 -5.90 -3.74
C THR A 26 10.64 -6.50 -5.03
N GLY A 27 11.53 -7.49 -4.94
CA GLY A 27 12.10 -8.16 -6.11
C GLY A 27 11.05 -8.99 -6.86
N LEU A 28 10.20 -9.72 -6.14
CA LEU A 28 9.13 -10.52 -6.74
C LEU A 28 8.11 -9.64 -7.48
N LEU A 29 7.78 -8.47 -6.94
CA LEU A 29 6.90 -7.50 -7.58
C LEU A 29 7.57 -6.83 -8.79
N ALA A 30 8.85 -6.47 -8.67
CA ALA A 30 9.61 -5.90 -9.78
C ALA A 30 9.69 -6.85 -10.99
N THR A 31 9.88 -8.17 -10.78
CA THR A 31 9.87 -9.16 -11.87
C THR A 31 8.51 -9.28 -12.58
N GLN A 32 7.44 -8.81 -11.93
CA GLN A 32 6.08 -8.77 -12.48
C GLN A 32 5.72 -7.38 -13.05
N GLY A 33 6.65 -6.42 -13.05
CA GLY A 33 6.40 -5.05 -13.48
C GLY A 33 5.54 -4.24 -12.52
N ILE A 34 5.32 -4.73 -11.30
CA ILE A 34 4.51 -4.07 -10.27
C ILE A 34 5.38 -3.08 -9.52
N GLU A 35 4.98 -1.81 -9.54
CA GLU A 35 5.66 -0.78 -8.76
C GLU A 35 5.39 -0.98 -7.27
N PHE A 36 6.43 -1.07 -6.45
CA PHE A 36 6.30 -1.25 -5.00
C PHE A 36 6.58 0.06 -4.25
N VAL A 37 5.62 0.49 -3.43
CA VAL A 37 5.72 1.68 -2.58
C VAL A 37 5.58 1.25 -1.13
N HIS A 38 6.68 1.31 -0.39
CA HIS A 38 6.69 0.96 1.03
C HIS A 38 6.49 2.20 1.90
N ILE A 39 5.44 2.20 2.73
CA ILE A 39 5.11 3.28 3.66
C ILE A 39 4.87 2.64 5.04
N PRO A 40 5.93 2.27 5.76
CA PRO A 40 5.79 1.55 7.04
C PRO A 40 5.10 2.43 8.08
N LYS A 41 4.16 1.84 8.82
CA LYS A 41 3.41 2.51 9.90
C LYS A 41 3.33 1.62 11.13
N PRO A 42 3.32 2.20 12.33
CA PRO A 42 2.98 1.47 13.55
C PRO A 42 1.51 1.03 13.50
N PHE A 43 1.27 -0.25 13.81
CA PHE A 43 -0.08 -0.83 13.76
C PHE A 43 -1.06 -0.17 14.72
N GLY A 44 -0.67 0.04 15.99
CA GLY A 44 -1.55 0.54 17.04
C GLY A 44 -1.65 2.08 17.12
N ALA A 45 -0.87 2.82 16.34
CA ALA A 45 -0.79 4.28 16.45
C ALA A 45 -0.56 4.99 15.10
N PRO A 46 -1.42 4.77 14.08
CA PRO A 46 -1.35 5.56 12.85
C PRO A 46 -1.60 7.05 13.16
N THR A 47 -1.05 7.93 12.33
CA THR A 47 -1.10 9.39 12.50
C THR A 47 -1.60 10.03 11.22
N GLU A 48 -1.98 11.30 11.28
CA GLU A 48 -2.37 12.06 10.09
C GLU A 48 -1.25 12.13 9.05
N ALA A 49 0.01 12.30 9.48
CA ALA A 49 1.17 12.28 8.57
C ALA A 49 1.26 10.96 7.80
N HIS A 50 0.93 9.83 8.44
CA HIS A 50 0.84 8.56 7.76
C HIS A 50 -0.27 8.59 6.69
N PHE A 51 -1.45 9.11 7.00
CA PHE A 51 -2.55 9.24 6.03
C PHE A 51 -2.13 10.11 4.82
N GLU A 52 -1.46 11.23 5.05
CA GLU A 52 -0.98 12.13 4.01
C GLU A 52 0.03 11.45 3.06
N GLN A 53 0.97 10.68 3.61
CA GLN A 53 1.93 9.91 2.80
C GLN A 53 1.23 8.92 1.87
N VAL A 54 0.21 8.20 2.36
CA VAL A 54 -0.53 7.26 1.51
C VAL A 54 -1.40 8.00 0.50
N SER A 55 -2.05 9.10 0.90
CA SER A 55 -2.85 9.93 -0.01
C SER A 55 -2.01 10.49 -1.15
N ALA A 56 -0.78 10.92 -0.87
CA ALA A 56 0.18 11.35 -1.88
C ALA A 56 0.58 10.19 -2.82
N ALA A 57 0.82 9.00 -2.27
CA ALA A 57 1.15 7.83 -3.07
C ALA A 57 -0.01 7.40 -3.99
N VAL A 58 -1.24 7.33 -3.46
CA VAL A 58 -2.44 7.01 -4.25
C VAL A 58 -2.66 8.07 -5.34
N SER A 59 -2.49 9.35 -5.02
CA SER A 59 -2.64 10.45 -6.01
C SER A 59 -1.59 10.37 -7.12
N ARG A 60 -0.33 10.07 -6.79
CA ARG A 60 0.75 9.87 -7.75
C ARG A 60 0.45 8.68 -8.68
N LEU A 61 -0.20 7.65 -8.15
CA LEU A 61 -0.55 6.41 -8.84
C LEU A 61 -1.97 6.44 -9.44
N LYS A 62 -2.64 7.59 -9.54
CA LYS A 62 -4.07 7.71 -9.91
C LYS A 62 -4.48 7.03 -11.24
N ASN A 63 -3.53 6.84 -12.15
CA ASN A 63 -3.75 6.20 -13.47
C ASN A 63 -3.38 4.71 -13.48
N LYS A 64 -3.07 4.13 -12.32
CA LYS A 64 -2.68 2.73 -12.14
C LYS A 64 -3.73 1.99 -11.32
N ARG A 65 -3.85 0.69 -11.53
CA ARG A 65 -4.60 -0.20 -10.63
C ARG A 65 -3.73 -0.50 -9.40
N VAL A 66 -4.04 0.19 -8.32
CA VAL A 66 -3.27 0.14 -7.07
C VAL A 66 -3.88 -0.86 -6.09
N LEU A 67 -3.06 -1.79 -5.60
CA LEU A 67 -3.34 -2.60 -4.42
C LEU A 67 -2.73 -1.92 -3.20
N THR A 68 -3.54 -1.61 -2.19
CA THR A 68 -3.04 -1.15 -0.88
C THR A 68 -3.19 -2.29 0.11
N ASP A 69 -2.11 -2.67 0.79
CA ASP A 69 -2.12 -3.79 1.72
C ASP A 69 -1.24 -3.53 2.96
N GLY A 70 -1.42 -4.35 3.98
CA GLY A 70 -0.54 -4.45 5.14
C GLY A 70 -0.54 -5.88 5.65
N GLN A 71 -0.10 -6.10 6.89
CA GLN A 71 0.00 -7.46 7.43
C GLN A 71 -1.35 -8.20 7.48
N VAL A 72 -2.44 -7.49 7.85
CA VAL A 72 -3.78 -8.07 8.05
C VAL A 72 -4.91 -7.22 7.45
N ASN A 73 -4.62 -6.39 6.44
CA ASN A 73 -5.56 -5.49 5.74
C ASN A 73 -6.35 -4.47 6.62
N ILE A 74 -6.13 -4.39 7.94
CA ILE A 74 -6.81 -3.41 8.81
C ILE A 74 -6.37 -1.98 8.44
N LEU A 75 -5.07 -1.68 8.50
CA LEU A 75 -4.56 -0.34 8.17
C LEU A 75 -4.85 0.06 6.73
N ALA A 76 -4.73 -0.88 5.80
CA ALA A 76 -4.96 -0.64 4.38
C ALA A 76 -6.41 -0.26 4.10
N SER A 77 -7.37 -1.06 4.57
CA SER A 77 -8.79 -0.78 4.42
C SER A 77 -9.21 0.53 5.10
N THR A 78 -8.73 0.81 6.33
CA THR A 78 -9.00 2.07 7.03
C THR A 78 -8.49 3.28 6.25
N ILE A 79 -7.26 3.25 5.75
CA ILE A 79 -6.69 4.36 5.01
C ILE A 79 -7.37 4.56 3.65
N VAL A 80 -7.69 3.47 2.93
CA VAL A 80 -8.43 3.56 1.68
C VAL A 80 -9.82 4.14 1.90
N PHE A 81 -10.51 3.75 2.98
CA PHE A 81 -11.79 4.33 3.37
C PHE A 81 -11.65 5.85 3.59
N LEU A 82 -10.70 6.27 4.44
CA LEU A 82 -10.45 7.69 4.73
C LEU A 82 -10.11 8.47 3.45
N TYR A 83 -9.29 7.92 2.56
CA TYR A 83 -8.91 8.58 1.31
C TYR A 83 -10.14 8.84 0.45
N ARG A 84 -11.05 7.85 0.34
CA ARG A 84 -12.27 7.99 -0.45
C ARG A 84 -13.22 9.03 0.13
N VAL A 85 -13.31 9.14 1.45
CA VAL A 85 -14.16 10.12 2.13
C VAL A 85 -13.60 11.53 2.03
N LEU A 86 -12.28 11.69 2.20
CA LEU A 86 -11.65 13.01 2.37
C LEU A 86 -11.09 13.61 1.07
N ARG A 87 -10.75 12.79 0.07
CA ARG A 87 -10.02 13.22 -1.14
C ARG A 87 -10.77 12.99 -2.45
N ARG A 88 -11.87 12.22 -2.43
CA ARG A 88 -12.63 11.88 -3.63
C ARG A 88 -14.00 12.57 -3.58
N ASN A 89 -14.04 13.84 -3.99
CA ASN A 89 -15.24 14.49 -4.53
C ASN A 89 -15.22 14.32 -6.05
#